data_AF-A0A2V6GG45-F1
#
_entry.id   AF-A0A2V6GG45-F1
#
_cell.length_a   1.000
_cell.length_b   1.000
_cell.length_c   1.000
_cell.angle_alpha   90.00
_cell.angle_beta   90.00
_cell.angle_gamma   90.00
#
_symmetry.space_group_name_H-M   'P 1'
#
loop_
_entity.id
_entity.type
_entity.pdbx_description
1 polymer ?
#
loop_
_entity_poly.entity_id
_entity_poly.type
_entity_poly.pdbx_seq_one_letter_code
_entity_poly.pdbx_strand_id
1 'polypeptide(L)'
;MLPLVPILTRDMRYSIVVPSLVCLLLLGVPSGVSAQEAQPGAKENDNGYSQISIFAKAIELIRQDYVDGNKTGYHDLITAALKGMLSSLDPHSQFMDPDDFRDMQEDTRSRFNGLGIEVSMKNGLPTVVTAMEDTPAAKAGILSGDQILKINGISTERMDLQDAINILRGPTGRKVTLTLLRPSTKEIKDYALERAEIKVQSVKGARLIEAELTGPFKIGYIRLIQFNEPTAEELSKALDELQKQGMQALIPETRYAGAHSRSPEQSGRAIE
;
A
#
# COMPACT_ATOMS: atom_id res chain seq x y z
N MET A 1 -21.95 -60.71 -21.57
CA MET A 1 -23.29 -61.21 -21.95
C MET A 1 -24.27 -60.04 -21.92
N LEU A 2 -24.68 -59.56 -23.10
CA LEU A 2 -25.90 -58.76 -23.33
C LEU A 2 -27.14 -59.65 -23.07
N PRO A 3 -28.34 -59.11 -22.75
CA PRO A 3 -29.19 -58.29 -23.66
C PRO A 3 -29.86 -57.07 -22.99
N LEU A 4 -29.98 -55.92 -23.66
CA LEU A 4 -31.04 -55.44 -24.58
C LEU A 4 -32.33 -54.90 -23.92
N VAL A 5 -32.58 -53.63 -24.26
CA VAL A 5 -33.72 -52.74 -24.01
C VAL A 5 -34.91 -53.08 -24.95
N PRO A 6 -36.14 -52.65 -24.59
CA PRO A 6 -37.05 -51.99 -25.55
C PRO A 6 -37.54 -50.64 -24.96
N ILE A 7 -37.40 -49.45 -25.57
CA ILE A 7 -37.99 -48.85 -26.78
C ILE A 7 -39.53 -48.77 -26.77
N LEU A 8 -40.02 -47.57 -26.40
CA LEU A 8 -40.96 -46.68 -27.13
C LEU A 8 -42.40 -47.13 -27.46
N THR A 9 -43.39 -46.35 -26.98
CA THR A 9 -44.50 -45.70 -27.73
C THR A 9 -45.30 -44.84 -26.72
N ARG A 10 -45.26 -43.49 -26.75
CA ARG A 10 -46.05 -42.55 -27.56
C ARG A 10 -47.58 -42.73 -27.39
N ASP A 11 -48.25 -41.80 -26.69
CA ASP A 11 -49.21 -40.87 -27.30
C ASP A 11 -49.89 -39.94 -26.26
N MET A 12 -50.10 -38.72 -26.74
CA MET A 12 -50.67 -37.52 -26.12
C MET A 12 -52.20 -37.56 -26.23
N ARG A 13 -52.97 -37.07 -25.24
CA ARG A 13 -54.25 -36.33 -25.45
C ARG A 13 -54.99 -35.87 -24.17
N TYR A 14 -55.15 -34.55 -24.09
CA TYR A 14 -56.26 -33.72 -23.58
C TYR A 14 -57.55 -34.45 -23.14
N SER A 15 -58.24 -33.97 -22.09
CA SER A 15 -59.32 -32.98 -22.21
C SER A 15 -60.25 -32.88 -20.98
N ILE A 16 -60.76 -31.66 -20.73
CA ILE A 16 -62.08 -31.28 -20.15
C ILE A 16 -62.24 -31.31 -18.61
N VAL A 17 -62.32 -30.17 -17.87
CA VAL A 17 -63.32 -29.05 -17.82
C VAL A 17 -64.46 -29.38 -16.80
N VAL A 18 -64.45 -28.82 -15.56
CA VAL A 18 -65.21 -27.59 -15.09
C VAL A 18 -66.42 -28.02 -14.18
N PRO A 19 -67.01 -27.21 -13.27
CA PRO A 19 -66.53 -26.19 -12.31
C PRO A 19 -67.46 -26.06 -11.04
N SER A 20 -67.48 -24.86 -10.42
CA SER A 20 -68.54 -24.25 -9.57
C SER A 20 -68.39 -24.48 -8.06
N LEU A 21 -67.85 -23.52 -7.27
CA LEU A 21 -68.41 -22.20 -6.94
C LEU A 21 -69.79 -22.33 -6.29
N VAL A 22 -69.92 -21.90 -5.03
CA VAL A 22 -70.87 -20.85 -4.59
C VAL A 22 -70.84 -20.63 -3.07
N CYS A 23 -70.56 -19.37 -2.74
CA CYS A 23 -71.06 -18.55 -1.63
C CYS A 23 -70.65 -18.79 -0.16
N LEU A 24 -69.83 -17.84 0.30
CA LEU A 24 -70.27 -16.74 1.19
C LEU A 24 -70.75 -17.13 2.59
N LEU A 25 -69.81 -17.10 3.54
CA LEU A 25 -70.12 -16.76 4.93
C LEU A 25 -69.30 -15.51 5.31
N LEU A 26 -69.98 -14.38 5.14
CA LEU A 26 -69.74 -13.14 5.88
C LEU A 26 -69.87 -13.44 7.38
N LEU A 27 -68.86 -13.03 8.15
CA LEU A 27 -68.95 -12.28 9.42
C LEU A 27 -67.74 -12.62 10.29
N GLY A 28 -66.84 -11.66 10.45
CA GLY A 28 -65.74 -11.76 11.40
C GLY A 28 -64.59 -10.87 10.99
N VAL A 29 -64.76 -9.55 11.09
CA VAL A 29 -63.62 -8.64 11.18
C VAL A 29 -63.25 -8.55 12.67
N PRO A 30 -62.15 -9.16 13.13
CA PRO A 30 -61.35 -8.55 14.16
C PRO A 30 -60.24 -7.78 13.45
N SER A 31 -60.18 -6.49 13.76
CA SER A 31 -59.12 -5.56 13.39
C SER A 31 -57.76 -6.07 13.86
N GLY A 32 -57.16 -6.97 13.10
CA GLY A 32 -55.75 -7.27 13.15
C GLY A 32 -55.04 -6.22 12.32
N VAL A 33 -54.54 -5.17 12.96
CA VAL A 33 -53.51 -4.32 12.39
C VAL A 33 -52.30 -5.23 12.17
N SER A 34 -52.24 -5.85 10.99
CA SER A 34 -51.01 -6.41 10.49
C SER A 34 -50.11 -5.20 10.26
N ALA A 35 -49.26 -4.91 11.24
CA ALA A 35 -48.06 -4.13 11.03
C ALA A 35 -47.24 -4.89 9.98
N GLN A 36 -47.54 -4.61 8.72
CA GLN A 36 -46.62 -4.90 7.64
C GLN A 36 -45.42 -4.01 7.94
N GLU A 37 -44.40 -4.60 8.57
CA GLU A 37 -43.08 -4.02 8.62
C GLU A 37 -42.72 -3.70 7.16
N ALA A 38 -42.85 -2.41 6.82
CA ALA A 38 -42.39 -1.90 5.55
C ALA A 38 -40.89 -2.11 5.54
N GLN A 39 -40.44 -3.18 4.87
CA GLN A 39 -39.08 -3.24 4.36
C GLN A 39 -38.88 -1.94 3.57
N PRO A 40 -37.82 -1.16 3.82
CA PRO A 40 -37.56 0.04 3.03
C PRO A 40 -37.47 -0.40 1.58
N GLY A 41 -38.34 0.14 0.73
CA GLY A 41 -38.38 -0.21 -0.68
C GLY A 41 -37.00 0.04 -1.30
N ALA A 42 -36.34 -1.03 -1.73
CA ALA A 42 -35.23 -0.93 -2.64
C ALA A 42 -35.73 -0.16 -3.87
N LYS A 43 -35.05 0.95 -4.20
CA LYS A 43 -35.37 1.72 -5.41
C LYS A 43 -35.31 0.76 -6.60
N GLU A 44 -36.37 0.70 -7.39
CA GLU A 44 -36.49 -0.18 -8.57
C GLU A 44 -35.36 0.02 -9.60
N ASN A 45 -34.67 1.17 -9.53
CA ASN A 45 -33.54 1.57 -10.38
C ASN A 45 -32.15 1.20 -9.82
N ASP A 46 -32.10 0.62 -8.61
CA ASP A 46 -30.87 0.20 -7.92
C ASP A 46 -30.69 -1.33 -7.97
N ASN A 47 -31.00 -1.92 -9.13
CA ASN A 47 -30.65 -3.31 -9.37
C ASN A 47 -29.16 -3.40 -9.69
N GLY A 48 -28.37 -3.84 -8.69
CA GLY A 48 -26.91 -3.98 -8.84
C GLY A 48 -26.49 -4.80 -10.06
N TYR A 49 -27.26 -5.83 -10.45
CA TYR A 49 -26.96 -6.61 -11.65
C TYR A 49 -27.09 -5.79 -12.94
N SER A 50 -28.10 -4.91 -13.03
CA SER A 50 -28.28 -4.03 -14.18
C SER A 50 -27.12 -3.05 -14.30
N GLN A 51 -26.67 -2.46 -13.20
CA GLN A 51 -25.55 -1.51 -13.20
C GLN A 51 -24.22 -2.18 -13.53
N ILE A 52 -23.98 -3.40 -13.02
CA ILE A 52 -22.81 -4.21 -13.38
C ILE A 52 -22.81 -4.54 -14.89
N SER A 53 -23.98 -4.82 -15.47
CA SER A 53 -24.08 -5.11 -16.92
C SER A 53 -23.72 -3.90 -17.79
N ILE A 54 -24.13 -2.69 -17.38
CA ILE A 54 -23.78 -1.44 -18.05
C ILE A 54 -22.28 -1.20 -17.94
N PHE A 55 -21.71 -1.38 -16.75
CA PHE A 55 -20.27 -1.25 -16.51
C PHE A 55 -19.43 -2.23 -17.34
N ALA A 56 -19.83 -3.50 -17.38
CA ALA A 56 -19.17 -4.52 -18.20
C ALA A 56 -19.23 -4.17 -19.70
N LYS A 57 -20.37 -3.67 -20.18
CA LYS A 57 -20.53 -3.22 -21.56
C LYS A 57 -19.64 -2.01 -21.88
N ALA A 58 -19.51 -1.07 -20.95
CA ALA A 58 -18.62 0.08 -21.11
C ALA A 58 -17.14 -0.33 -21.22
N ILE A 59 -16.67 -1.25 -20.36
CA ILE A 59 -15.31 -1.81 -20.46
C ILE A 59 -15.09 -2.45 -21.83
N GLU A 60 -16.05 -3.24 -22.31
CA GLU A 60 -15.91 -3.94 -23.58
C GLU A 60 -15.86 -2.98 -24.78
N LEU A 61 -16.71 -1.94 -24.79
CA LEU A 61 -16.68 -0.89 -25.82
C LEU A 61 -15.34 -0.14 -25.82
N ILE A 62 -14.84 0.26 -24.65
CA ILE A 62 -13.52 0.92 -24.54
C ILE A 62 -12.44 0.03 -25.12
N ARG A 63 -12.46 -1.27 -24.81
CA ARG A 63 -11.44 -2.21 -25.29
C ARG A 63 -11.49 -2.41 -26.81
N GLN A 64 -12.68 -2.45 -27.40
CA GLN A 64 -12.87 -2.69 -28.84
C GLN A 64 -12.59 -1.44 -29.69
N ASP A 65 -13.01 -0.26 -29.22
CA ASP A 65 -13.07 0.95 -30.04
C ASP A 65 -11.90 1.92 -29.77
N TYR A 66 -11.12 1.70 -28.70
CA TYR A 66 -9.99 2.57 -28.38
C TYR A 66 -8.79 2.33 -29.30
N VAL A 67 -8.14 3.43 -29.69
CA VAL A 67 -7.09 3.46 -30.72
C VAL A 67 -5.82 2.68 -30.32
N ASP A 68 -5.49 2.62 -29.03
CA ASP A 68 -4.29 1.93 -28.51
C ASP A 68 -4.69 0.71 -27.66
N GLY A 69 -4.78 -0.45 -28.32
CA GLY A 69 -5.14 -1.72 -27.67
C GLY A 69 -4.16 -2.19 -26.59
N ASN A 70 -2.94 -1.65 -26.52
CA ASN A 70 -1.97 -2.01 -25.48
C ASN A 70 -2.31 -1.40 -24.11
N LYS A 71 -3.24 -0.44 -24.05
CA LYS A 71 -3.68 0.25 -22.82
C LYS A 71 -5.06 -0.18 -22.33
N THR A 72 -5.69 -1.15 -23.00
CA THR A 72 -7.07 -1.57 -22.71
C THR A 72 -7.16 -3.00 -22.18
N GLY A 73 -6.08 -3.48 -21.56
CA GLY A 73 -6.11 -4.74 -20.83
C GLY A 73 -7.21 -4.72 -19.76
N TYR A 74 -7.91 -5.85 -19.58
CA TYR A 74 -8.97 -5.95 -18.56
C TYR A 74 -8.45 -5.61 -17.16
N HIS A 75 -7.23 -6.04 -16.83
CA HIS A 75 -6.60 -5.72 -15.55
C HIS A 75 -6.45 -4.21 -15.34
N ASP A 76 -5.94 -3.49 -16.34
CA ASP A 76 -5.70 -2.04 -16.25
C ASP A 76 -7.01 -1.26 -16.15
N LEU A 77 -8.01 -1.64 -16.96
CA LEU A 77 -9.32 -0.99 -16.96
C LEU A 77 -10.08 -1.23 -15.65
N ILE A 78 -10.06 -2.45 -15.12
CA ILE A 78 -10.68 -2.77 -13.82
C ILE A 78 -9.96 -2.04 -12.68
N THR A 79 -8.63 -2.04 -12.68
CA THR A 79 -7.83 -1.35 -11.66
C THR A 79 -8.07 0.17 -11.70
N ALA A 80 -8.11 0.77 -12.89
CA ALA A 80 -8.43 2.18 -13.06
C ALA A 80 -9.85 2.51 -12.56
N ALA A 81 -10.82 1.66 -12.86
CA ALA A 81 -12.19 1.83 -12.38
C ALA A 81 -12.29 1.74 -10.84
N LEU A 82 -11.61 0.77 -10.22
CA LEU A 82 -11.55 0.62 -8.76
C LEU A 82 -10.92 1.86 -8.11
N LYS A 83 -9.77 2.33 -8.65
CA LYS A 83 -9.10 3.55 -8.18
C LYS A 83 -10.03 4.77 -8.32
N GLY A 84 -10.74 4.89 -9.44
CA GLY A 84 -11.73 5.95 -9.68
C GLY A 84 -12.91 5.92 -8.71
N MET A 85 -13.51 4.75 -8.47
CA MET A 85 -14.62 4.61 -7.53
C MET A 85 -14.23 5.00 -6.10
N LEU A 86 -13.07 4.55 -5.62
CA LEU A 86 -12.61 4.85 -4.27
C LEU A 86 -12.20 6.32 -4.09
N SER A 87 -11.69 6.97 -5.13
CA SER A 87 -11.34 8.40 -5.09
C SER A 87 -12.52 9.32 -4.75
N SER A 88 -13.76 8.84 -4.98
CA SER A 88 -14.99 9.57 -4.69
C SER A 88 -15.54 9.38 -3.26
N LEU A 89 -15.00 8.42 -2.49
CA LEU A 89 -15.47 8.12 -1.14
C LEU A 89 -14.83 9.06 -0.13
N ASP A 90 -13.51 9.01 -0.01
CA ASP A 90 -12.73 9.86 0.89
C ASP A 90 -11.23 9.86 0.51
N PRO A 91 -10.43 10.83 0.99
CA PRO A 91 -9.01 10.96 0.65
C PRO A 91 -8.08 9.82 1.12
N HIS A 92 -8.57 8.92 2.00
CA HIS A 92 -7.80 7.83 2.59
C HIS A 92 -8.23 6.45 2.05
N SER A 93 -9.33 6.38 1.29
CA SER A 93 -9.78 5.18 0.59
C SER A 93 -9.00 5.00 -0.72
N GLN A 94 -8.22 3.92 -0.81
CA GLN A 94 -7.43 3.60 -2.00
C GLN A 94 -7.47 2.12 -2.32
N PHE A 95 -7.41 1.80 -3.62
CA PHE A 95 -7.22 0.44 -4.09
C PHE A 95 -5.72 0.18 -4.21
N MET A 96 -5.26 -0.90 -3.57
CA MET A 96 -3.87 -1.34 -3.63
C MET A 96 -3.81 -2.59 -4.49
N ASP A 97 -2.99 -2.57 -5.53
CA ASP A 97 -2.67 -3.78 -6.27
C ASP A 97 -1.72 -4.68 -5.46
N PRO A 98 -1.44 -5.92 -5.90
CA PRO A 98 -0.62 -6.85 -5.13
C PRO A 98 0.81 -6.35 -4.85
N ASP A 99 1.36 -5.50 -5.73
CA ASP A 99 2.70 -4.95 -5.55
C ASP A 99 2.67 -3.82 -4.52
N ASP A 100 1.72 -2.88 -4.63
CA ASP A 100 1.47 -1.82 -3.64
C ASP A 100 1.22 -2.40 -2.24
N PHE A 101 0.41 -3.47 -2.16
CA PHE A 101 0.09 -4.14 -0.89
C PHE A 101 1.29 -4.86 -0.28
N ARG A 102 2.18 -5.42 -1.11
CA ARG A 102 3.42 -6.04 -0.63
C ARG A 102 4.36 -4.97 -0.09
N ASP A 103 4.51 -3.85 -0.78
CA ASP A 103 5.38 -2.75 -0.36
C ASP A 103 4.89 -2.14 0.97
N MET A 104 3.58 -1.95 1.13
CA MET A 104 2.99 -1.52 2.41
C MET A 104 3.27 -2.51 3.56
N GLN A 105 3.23 -3.82 3.30
CA GLN A 105 3.56 -4.82 4.31
C GLN A 105 5.04 -4.81 4.68
N GLU A 106 5.93 -4.64 3.70
CA GLU A 106 7.37 -4.47 3.92
C GLU A 106 7.66 -3.25 4.82
N ASP A 107 7.04 -2.11 4.49
CA ASP A 107 7.16 -0.88 5.28
C ASP A 107 6.65 -1.07 6.72
N THR A 108 5.49 -1.71 6.90
CA THR A 108 4.91 -2.01 8.23
C THR A 108 5.83 -2.90 9.08
N ARG A 109 6.55 -3.82 8.43
CA ARG A 109 7.52 -4.72 9.07
C ARG A 109 8.86 -4.05 9.36
N SER A 110 9.05 -2.78 9.00
CA SER A 110 10.35 -2.08 9.01
C SER A 110 11.45 -2.81 8.24
N ARG A 111 11.07 -3.55 7.19
CA ARG A 111 11.99 -4.37 6.40
C ARG A 111 11.72 -4.14 4.93
N PHE A 112 12.70 -3.62 4.22
CA PHE A 112 12.60 -3.52 2.77
C PHE A 112 13.83 -4.12 2.10
N ASN A 113 13.63 -4.70 0.92
CA ASN A 113 14.72 -5.29 0.14
C ASN A 113 15.33 -4.23 -0.79
N GLY A 114 16.62 -3.92 -0.60
CA GLY A 114 17.27 -2.87 -1.39
C GLY A 114 18.74 -2.65 -1.04
N LEU A 115 19.20 -1.42 -1.25
CA LEU A 115 20.61 -1.02 -1.08
C LEU A 115 20.86 -0.22 0.19
N GLY A 116 19.81 0.29 0.83
CA GLY A 116 19.91 1.20 1.98
C GLY A 116 20.27 2.63 1.60
N ILE A 117 19.68 3.14 0.51
CA ILE A 117 19.90 4.49 0.01
C ILE A 117 18.58 5.25 0.04
N GLU A 118 18.57 6.42 0.63
CA GLU A 118 17.52 7.41 0.46
C GLU A 118 17.86 8.29 -0.75
N VAL A 119 16.95 8.38 -1.71
CA VAL A 119 17.13 9.12 -2.97
C VAL A 119 16.07 10.20 -3.12
N SER A 120 16.47 11.33 -3.66
CA SER A 120 15.56 12.41 -4.07
C SER A 120 15.94 12.93 -5.45
N MET A 121 15.00 13.58 -6.12
CA MET A 121 15.26 14.18 -7.42
C MET A 121 15.92 15.55 -7.23
N LYS A 122 17.12 15.73 -7.80
CA LYS A 122 17.82 17.02 -7.79
C LYS A 122 18.36 17.33 -9.18
N ASN A 123 17.98 18.49 -9.72
CA ASN A 123 18.36 18.92 -11.08
C ASN A 123 18.02 17.88 -12.17
N GLY A 124 16.91 17.16 -12.01
CA GLY A 124 16.48 16.13 -12.97
C GLY A 124 17.24 14.80 -12.88
N LEU A 125 18.08 14.60 -11.86
CA LEU A 125 18.77 13.33 -11.61
C LEU A 125 18.45 12.77 -10.23
N PRO A 126 18.26 11.45 -10.09
CA PRO A 126 18.21 10.79 -8.79
C PRO A 126 19.53 11.03 -8.04
N THR A 127 19.45 11.61 -6.86
CA THR A 127 20.59 12.00 -6.03
C THR A 127 20.45 11.37 -4.65
N VAL A 128 21.56 10.86 -4.13
CA VAL A 128 21.62 10.27 -2.79
C VAL A 128 21.45 11.36 -1.74
N VAL A 129 20.40 11.25 -0.94
CA VAL A 129 20.20 12.09 0.26
C VAL A 129 21.05 11.53 1.39
N THR A 130 20.90 10.24 1.66
CA THR A 130 21.58 9.54 2.75
C THR A 130 21.84 8.09 2.36
N ALA A 131 23.03 7.58 2.66
CA ALA A 131 23.30 6.15 2.71
C ALA A 131 23.14 5.69 4.17
N MET A 132 22.26 4.73 4.41
CA MET A 132 21.96 4.25 5.75
C MET A 132 23.14 3.43 6.30
N GLU A 133 23.47 3.63 7.58
CA GLU A 133 24.52 2.87 8.26
C GLU A 133 24.27 1.36 8.20
N ASP A 134 25.35 0.58 8.20
CA ASP A 134 25.36 -0.90 8.11
C ASP A 134 24.72 -1.53 6.85
N THR A 135 24.32 -0.71 5.87
CA THR A 135 23.73 -1.19 4.61
C THR A 135 24.76 -1.42 3.50
N PRO A 136 24.41 -2.16 2.41
CA PRO A 136 25.29 -2.34 1.26
C PRO A 136 25.84 -1.02 0.70
N ALA A 137 25.02 0.03 0.63
CA ALA A 137 25.43 1.33 0.10
C ALA A 137 26.48 2.03 0.96
N ALA A 138 26.30 2.07 2.27
CA ALA A 138 27.28 2.64 3.18
C ALA A 138 28.61 1.87 3.11
N LYS A 139 28.55 0.53 3.07
CA LYS A 139 29.74 -0.34 2.93
C LYS A 139 30.46 -0.14 1.60
N ALA A 140 29.73 0.21 0.54
CA ALA A 140 30.30 0.54 -0.77
C ALA A 140 30.92 1.95 -0.83
N GLY A 141 30.76 2.77 0.21
CA GLY A 141 31.29 4.13 0.27
C GLY A 141 30.48 5.15 -0.53
N ILE A 142 29.19 4.89 -0.74
CA ILE A 142 28.25 5.86 -1.31
C ILE A 142 27.99 6.96 -0.28
N LEU A 143 28.02 8.21 -0.72
CA LEU A 143 27.90 9.38 0.16
C LEU A 143 26.69 10.24 -0.22
N SER A 144 26.24 11.05 0.73
CA SER A 144 25.26 12.10 0.49
C SER A 144 25.73 13.04 -0.62
N GLY A 145 24.83 13.37 -1.54
CA GLY A 145 25.09 14.22 -2.69
C GLY A 145 25.62 13.49 -3.93
N ASP A 146 25.95 12.20 -3.85
CA ASP A 146 26.30 11.40 -5.05
C ASP A 146 25.10 11.37 -6.02
N GLN A 147 25.33 11.69 -7.29
CA GLN A 147 24.32 11.71 -8.34
C GLN A 147 24.34 10.38 -9.10
N ILE A 148 23.19 9.72 -9.18
CA ILE A 148 23.06 8.44 -9.90
C ILE A 148 22.88 8.77 -11.37
N LEU A 149 23.90 8.51 -12.19
CA LEU A 149 23.86 8.74 -13.65
C LEU A 149 23.31 7.53 -14.42
N LYS A 150 23.59 6.32 -13.93
CA LYS A 150 23.10 5.08 -14.53
C LYS A 150 22.78 4.03 -13.46
N ILE A 151 21.78 3.20 -13.77
CA ILE A 151 21.42 2.00 -13.01
C ILE A 151 21.46 0.82 -13.98
N ASN A 152 22.32 -0.17 -13.72
CA ASN A 152 22.59 -1.31 -14.62
C ASN A 152 22.92 -0.88 -16.06
N GLY A 153 23.65 0.23 -16.22
CA GLY A 153 24.02 0.78 -17.51
C GLY A 153 22.94 1.62 -18.21
N ILE A 154 21.71 1.66 -17.68
CA ILE A 154 20.61 2.49 -18.19
C ILE A 154 20.72 3.90 -17.60
N SER A 155 20.67 4.93 -18.45
CA SER A 155 20.73 6.33 -18.01
C SER A 155 19.50 6.74 -17.18
N THR A 156 19.73 7.57 -16.17
CA THR A 156 18.69 8.10 -15.28
C THR A 156 18.23 9.52 -15.64
N GLU A 157 18.81 10.18 -16.64
CA GLU A 157 18.51 11.59 -17.01
C GLU A 157 17.04 11.87 -17.35
N ARG A 158 16.28 10.84 -17.71
CA ARG A 158 14.85 10.92 -18.04
C ARG A 158 14.01 9.90 -17.28
N MET A 159 14.58 9.34 -16.22
CA MET A 159 13.91 8.34 -15.40
C MET A 159 13.11 9.04 -14.32
N ASP A 160 11.85 8.63 -14.13
CA ASP A 160 11.06 9.10 -13.00
C ASP A 160 11.69 8.62 -11.67
N LEU A 161 11.48 9.39 -10.58
CA LEU A 161 12.00 9.00 -9.28
C LEU A 161 11.46 7.62 -8.84
N GLN A 162 10.18 7.36 -9.08
CA GLN A 162 9.56 6.10 -8.71
C GLN A 162 10.13 4.93 -9.52
N ASP A 163 10.36 5.13 -10.82
CA ASP A 163 11.00 4.13 -11.67
C ASP A 163 12.42 3.80 -11.17
N ALA A 164 13.19 4.83 -10.82
CA ALA A 164 14.51 4.63 -10.24
C ALA A 164 14.44 3.83 -8.92
N ILE A 165 13.51 4.18 -8.02
CA ILE A 165 13.29 3.47 -6.76
C ILE A 165 12.93 1.99 -7.02
N ASN A 166 12.02 1.72 -7.95
CA ASN A 166 11.60 0.37 -8.30
C ASN A 166 12.76 -0.49 -8.83
N ILE A 167 13.67 0.09 -9.61
CA ILE A 167 14.87 -0.61 -10.11
C ILE A 167 15.91 -0.82 -9.01
N LEU A 168 16.08 0.15 -8.10
CA LEU A 168 17.00 0.04 -6.97
C LEU A 168 16.54 -1.00 -5.95
N ARG A 169 15.22 -1.10 -5.75
CA ARG A 169 14.56 -2.19 -5.02
C ARG A 169 14.65 -3.50 -5.81
N GLY A 170 14.28 -4.59 -5.17
CA GLY A 170 14.24 -5.90 -5.80
C GLY A 170 14.71 -7.01 -4.87
N PRO A 171 14.71 -8.25 -5.35
CA PRO A 171 14.97 -9.42 -4.51
C PRO A 171 16.38 -9.40 -3.92
N THR A 172 16.46 -9.78 -2.64
CA THR A 172 17.71 -9.94 -1.89
C THR A 172 18.68 -10.89 -2.60
N GLY A 173 19.98 -10.59 -2.53
CA GLY A 173 21.05 -11.33 -3.18
C GLY A 173 21.27 -10.97 -4.66
N ARG A 174 20.36 -10.22 -5.30
CA ARG A 174 20.58 -9.76 -6.68
C ARG A 174 21.47 -8.52 -6.69
N LYS A 175 22.42 -8.51 -7.63
CA LYS A 175 23.33 -7.39 -7.84
C LYS A 175 22.66 -6.26 -8.62
N VAL A 176 23.15 -5.05 -8.40
CA VAL A 176 22.84 -3.84 -9.17
C VAL A 176 24.12 -3.02 -9.29
N THR A 177 24.34 -2.45 -10.46
CA THR A 177 25.49 -1.57 -10.70
C THR A 177 25.01 -0.14 -10.82
N LEU A 178 25.53 0.75 -9.98
CA LEU A 178 25.26 2.19 -10.02
C LEU A 178 26.48 2.92 -10.57
N THR A 179 26.29 3.73 -11.60
CA THR A 179 27.29 4.71 -12.02
C THR A 179 26.99 6.03 -11.33
N LEU A 180 27.86 6.44 -10.41
CA LEU A 180 27.67 7.64 -9.60
C LEU A 180 28.67 8.73 -9.99
N LEU A 181 28.19 9.98 -10.05
CA LEU A 181 29.02 11.18 -10.07
C LEU A 181 29.07 11.78 -8.67
N ARG A 182 30.28 11.93 -8.12
CA ARG A 182 30.50 12.62 -6.85
C ARG A 182 30.83 14.09 -7.11
N PRO A 183 29.94 15.06 -6.79
CA PRO A 183 30.16 16.46 -7.16
C PRO A 183 31.40 17.09 -6.52
N SER A 184 31.76 16.67 -5.30
CA SER A 184 32.91 17.22 -4.56
C SER A 184 34.26 16.89 -5.20
N THR A 185 34.39 15.71 -5.81
CA THR A 185 35.63 15.25 -6.47
C THR A 185 35.53 15.25 -8.00
N LYS A 186 34.32 15.43 -8.55
CA LYS A 186 33.96 15.22 -9.96
C LYS A 186 34.30 13.82 -10.49
N GLU A 187 34.48 12.86 -9.58
CA GLU A 187 34.78 11.48 -9.93
C GLU A 187 33.49 10.78 -10.40
N ILE A 188 33.60 10.03 -11.49
CA ILE A 188 32.55 9.12 -11.95
C ILE A 188 33.05 7.70 -11.71
N LYS A 189 32.28 6.91 -10.97
CA LYS A 189 32.66 5.55 -10.59
C LYS A 189 31.47 4.60 -10.57
N ASP A 190 31.73 3.36 -10.96
CA ASP A 190 30.76 2.27 -10.87
C ASP A 190 30.85 1.55 -9.53
N TYR A 191 29.69 1.32 -8.92
CA TYR A 191 29.51 0.61 -7.66
C TYR A 191 28.64 -0.60 -7.92
N ALA A 192 29.20 -1.80 -7.78
CA ALA A 192 28.43 -3.04 -7.81
C ALA A 192 27.99 -3.39 -6.39
N LEU A 193 26.68 -3.34 -6.15
CA LEU A 193 26.08 -3.62 -4.84
C LEU A 193 25.22 -4.86 -4.92
N GLU A 194 25.13 -5.58 -3.81
CA GLU A 194 24.20 -6.69 -3.63
C GLU A 194 23.03 -6.22 -2.78
N ARG A 195 21.80 -6.50 -3.24
CA ARG A 195 20.59 -6.16 -2.46
C ARG A 195 20.53 -6.99 -1.20
N ALA A 196 20.16 -6.35 -0.11
CA ALA A 196 19.97 -6.97 1.18
C ALA A 196 18.63 -6.56 1.78
N GLU A 197 18.13 -7.35 2.73
CA GLU A 197 17.06 -6.92 3.61
C GLU A 197 17.60 -5.81 4.52
N ILE A 198 17.03 -4.62 4.41
CA ILE A 198 17.38 -3.46 5.22
C ILE A 198 16.41 -3.39 6.39
N LYS A 199 16.95 -3.48 7.61
CA LYS A 199 16.17 -3.33 8.83
C LYS A 199 16.32 -1.91 9.38
N VAL A 200 15.22 -1.18 9.45
CA VAL A 200 15.21 0.16 10.05
C VAL A 200 14.87 0.04 11.52
N GLN A 201 15.75 0.51 12.40
CA GLN A 201 15.46 0.60 13.83
C GLN A 201 14.45 1.73 14.06
N SER A 202 13.37 1.39 14.75
CA SER A 202 12.32 2.34 15.13
C SER A 202 12.74 3.22 16.30
N VAL A 203 13.67 2.74 17.12
CA VAL A 203 14.21 3.44 18.29
C VAL A 203 15.67 3.83 18.03
N LYS A 204 16.03 5.11 18.22
CA LYS A 204 17.41 5.59 18.16
C LYS A 204 17.76 6.50 19.33
N GLY A 205 19.06 6.62 19.56
CA GLY A 205 19.62 7.62 20.50
C GLY A 205 19.20 7.42 21.95
N ALA A 206 18.88 6.19 22.35
CA ALA A 206 18.58 5.85 23.74
C ALA A 206 19.81 6.13 24.63
N ARG A 207 19.73 7.15 25.47
CA ARG A 207 20.85 7.60 26.33
C ARG A 207 20.37 8.38 27.54
N LEU A 208 21.19 8.50 28.57
CA LEU A 208 21.02 9.54 29.57
C LEU A 208 21.47 10.89 29.01
N ILE A 209 20.72 11.94 29.30
CA ILE A 209 21.08 13.32 28.98
C ILE A 209 22.25 13.73 29.89
N GLU A 210 23.14 14.56 29.37
CA GLU A 210 24.30 15.09 30.07
C GLU A 210 23.90 15.80 31.39
N ALA A 211 24.71 15.61 32.43
CA ALA A 211 24.43 16.13 33.77
C ALA A 211 24.42 17.67 33.80
N GLU A 212 25.18 18.32 32.91
CA GLU A 212 25.23 19.77 32.77
C GLU A 212 23.86 20.37 32.40
N LEU A 213 23.02 19.61 31.69
CA LEU A 213 21.69 20.04 31.24
C LEU A 213 20.57 19.64 32.21
N THR A 214 20.81 18.66 33.07
CA THR A 214 19.79 18.02 33.91
C THR A 214 20.04 18.15 35.41
N GLY A 215 21.19 18.70 35.80
CA GLY A 215 21.61 18.85 37.19
C GLY A 215 21.77 17.48 37.86
N PRO A 216 21.16 17.23 39.04
CA PRO A 216 21.31 15.96 39.74
C PRO A 216 20.43 14.83 39.16
N PHE A 217 19.53 15.14 38.22
CA PHE A 217 18.53 14.18 37.74
C PHE A 217 19.05 13.36 36.57
N LYS A 218 18.89 12.04 36.65
CA LYS A 218 19.20 11.13 35.53
C LYS A 218 18.01 11.02 34.58
N ILE A 219 17.97 11.88 33.57
CA ILE A 219 16.88 11.90 32.59
C ILE A 219 17.30 11.11 31.35
N GLY A 220 16.53 10.08 30.99
CA GLY A 220 16.70 9.33 29.76
C GLY A 220 16.07 10.07 28.58
N TYR A 221 16.68 9.95 27.42
CA TYR A 221 16.17 10.41 26.14
C TYR A 221 16.06 9.21 25.21
N ILE A 222 14.93 9.09 24.52
CA ILE A 222 14.72 8.11 23.46
C ILE A 222 14.08 8.82 22.28
N ARG A 223 14.62 8.62 21.07
CA ARG A 223 14.00 9.08 19.84
C ARG A 223 13.29 7.94 19.13
N LEU A 224 11.99 8.08 18.97
CA LEU A 224 11.17 7.22 18.12
C LEU A 224 11.14 7.83 16.72
N ILE A 225 11.51 7.03 15.72
CA ILE A 225 11.53 7.47 14.32
C ILE A 225 10.24 7.05 13.62
N GLN A 226 9.67 5.89 13.99
CA GLN A 226 8.45 5.37 13.42
C GLN A 226 7.76 4.36 14.35
N PHE A 227 6.46 4.16 14.11
CA PHE A 227 5.63 3.20 14.83
C PHE A 227 5.30 2.03 13.91
N ASN A 228 6.12 1.00 13.97
CA ASN A 228 6.01 -0.21 13.16
C ASN A 228 6.00 -1.44 14.07
N GLU A 229 5.89 -2.63 13.48
CA GLU A 229 5.84 -3.90 14.21
C GLU A 229 6.94 -4.07 15.28
N PRO A 230 8.24 -3.82 15.02
CA PRO A 230 9.28 -4.05 16.02
C PRO A 230 9.37 -2.95 17.10
N THR A 231 8.65 -1.83 16.97
CA THR A 231 8.83 -0.65 17.83
C THR A 231 8.61 -0.96 19.30
N ALA A 232 7.62 -1.79 19.65
CA ALA A 232 7.32 -2.12 21.04
C ALA A 232 8.47 -2.89 21.71
N GLU A 233 9.05 -3.86 21.01
CA GLU A 233 10.17 -4.65 21.53
C GLU A 233 11.45 -3.81 21.65
N GLU A 234 11.75 -3.00 20.63
CA GLU A 234 12.92 -2.12 20.64
C GLU A 234 12.82 -1.06 21.74
N LEU A 235 11.63 -0.51 21.97
CA LEU A 235 11.40 0.47 23.03
C LEU A 235 11.55 -0.17 24.42
N SER A 236 11.02 -1.37 24.62
CA SER A 236 11.17 -2.10 25.88
C SER A 236 12.64 -2.31 26.22
N LYS A 237 13.45 -2.77 25.26
CA LYS A 237 14.89 -2.99 25.46
C LYS A 237 15.63 -1.70 25.82
N ALA A 238 15.35 -0.61 25.10
CA ALA A 238 15.95 0.68 25.38
C ALA A 238 15.59 1.21 26.78
N LEU A 239 14.33 1.03 27.21
CA LEU A 239 13.88 1.42 28.54
C LEU A 239 14.56 0.58 29.63
N ASP A 240 14.67 -0.73 29.45
CA ASP A 240 15.35 -1.63 30.41
C ASP A 240 16.82 -1.24 30.59
N GLU A 241 17.50 -0.88 29.50
CA GLU A 241 18.90 -0.40 29.53
C GLU A 241 19.04 0.94 30.27
N LEU A 242 18.15 1.90 30.03
CA LEU A 242 18.16 3.19 30.73
C LEU A 242 17.82 3.05 32.21
N GLN A 243 16.87 2.18 32.55
CA GLN A 243 16.55 1.85 33.93
C GLN A 243 17.76 1.26 34.67
N LYS A 244 18.51 0.35 34.04
CA LYS A 244 19.77 -0.18 34.61
C LYS A 244 20.82 0.90 34.85
N GLN A 245 20.81 2.00 34.09
CA GLN A 245 21.70 3.16 34.29
C GLN A 245 21.19 4.12 35.40
N GLY A 246 20.03 3.83 35.99
CA GLY A 246 19.42 4.62 37.05
C GLY A 246 18.57 5.79 36.56
N MET A 247 17.99 5.68 35.36
CA MET A 247 17.04 6.66 34.82
C MET A 247 15.90 6.93 35.82
N GLN A 248 15.61 8.21 36.07
CA GLN A 248 14.57 8.69 36.98
C GLN A 248 13.37 9.28 36.24
N ALA A 249 13.60 9.82 35.04
CA ALA A 249 12.58 10.39 34.17
C ALA A 249 12.94 10.12 32.70
N LEU A 250 11.96 10.18 31.80
CA LEU A 250 12.15 9.92 30.37
C LEU A 250 11.59 11.08 29.55
N ILE A 251 12.35 11.50 28.54
CA ILE A 251 11.89 12.38 27.46
C ILE A 251 11.77 11.53 26.19
N PRO A 252 10.55 11.10 25.81
CA PRO A 252 10.32 10.45 24.52
C PRO A 252 10.18 11.51 23.43
N GLU A 253 11.09 11.48 22.46
CA GLU A 253 11.04 12.29 21.25
C GLU A 253 10.23 11.53 20.19
N THR A 254 8.97 11.92 20.03
CA THR A 254 8.05 11.37 19.02
C THR A 254 7.79 12.33 17.86
N ARG A 255 8.47 13.49 17.82
CA ARG A 255 8.31 14.43 16.71
C ARG A 255 8.68 13.71 15.41
N TYR A 256 7.78 13.77 14.43
CA TYR A 256 7.86 13.10 13.13
C TYR A 256 7.74 11.57 13.15
N ALA A 257 7.57 10.95 14.33
CA ALA A 257 7.28 9.53 14.44
C ALA A 257 5.86 9.25 13.91
N GLY A 258 5.76 8.52 12.80
CA GLY A 258 4.48 8.21 12.14
C GLY A 258 4.16 9.06 10.90
N ALA A 259 5.01 10.01 10.52
CA ALA A 259 4.89 10.74 9.26
C ALA A 259 6.04 10.35 8.33
N HIS A 260 5.84 9.30 7.52
CA HIS A 260 6.66 9.15 6.31
C HIS A 260 6.35 10.36 5.42
N SER A 261 7.39 11.13 5.07
CA SER A 261 7.34 12.34 4.23
C SER A 261 6.80 13.63 4.88
N ARG A 262 7.66 14.30 5.66
CA ARG A 262 7.77 15.75 5.50
C ARG A 262 9.22 16.08 5.23
N SER A 263 9.52 16.39 3.96
CA SER A 263 10.76 17.07 3.60
C SER A 263 10.95 18.29 4.53
N PRO A 264 12.16 18.54 5.06
CA PRO A 264 12.45 19.69 5.90
C PRO A 264 12.00 21.03 5.31
N GLU A 265 11.88 21.13 3.98
CA GLU A 265 11.40 22.33 3.28
C GLU A 265 9.99 22.78 3.68
N GLN A 266 9.10 21.86 4.07
CA GLN A 266 7.73 22.24 4.42
C GLN A 266 7.57 22.71 5.88
N SER A 267 8.58 22.49 6.73
CA SER A 267 8.55 22.98 8.11
C SER A 267 8.89 24.47 8.23
N GLY A 268 9.48 25.08 7.19
CA GLY A 268 9.88 26.49 7.19
C GLY A 268 8.77 27.48 6.84
N ARG A 269 7.58 27.01 6.43
CA ARG A 269 6.46 27.88 6.00
C ARG A 269 5.34 28.04 7.03
N ALA A 270 5.47 27.45 8.22
CA ALA A 270 4.47 27.56 9.28
C ALA A 270 4.82 28.63 10.34
N ILE A 271 5.78 29.52 10.04
CA ILE A 271 6.18 30.62 10.90
C ILE A 271 6.18 31.93 10.08
N GLU A 272 5.03 32.27 9.52
CA GLU A 272 4.64 33.65 9.18
C GLU A 272 3.17 33.85 9.54
#